data_AF-A0A8T7FNR3-F1
#
_entry.id   AF-A0A8T7FNR3-F1
#
_cell.length_a   1.000
_cell.length_b   1.000
_cell.length_c   1.000
_cell.angle_alpha   90.00
_cell.angle_beta   90.00
_cell.angle_gamma   90.00
#
_symmetry.space_group_name_H-M   'P 1'
#
loop_
_entity.id
_entity.type
_entity.pdbx_description
1 polymer ?
#
loop_
_entity_poly.entity_id
_entity_poly.type
_entity_poly.pdbx_seq_one_letter_code
_entity_poly.pdbx_strand_id
1 'polypeptide(L)'
;MRGTPEETEAGYRGSISYFGWYEVDAENGVIIHRVEGSIFPNMEGSEQKRFFELKGDRLELRTPTFKMDGEIVHGILLWERIP
;
A
#
# COMPACT_ATOMS: atom_id res chain seq x y z
N MET A 1 17.85 -19.13 6.95
CA MET A 1 17.96 -19.07 5.48
C MET A 1 18.25 -17.62 5.10
N ARG A 2 19.21 -17.37 4.19
CA ARG A 2 19.44 -16.08 3.54
C ARG A 2 19.41 -16.35 2.04
N GLY A 3 18.61 -15.59 1.29
CA GLY A 3 18.65 -15.65 -0.17
C GLY A 3 19.98 -15.11 -0.70
N THR A 4 20.33 -15.46 -1.92
CA THR A 4 21.47 -14.83 -2.61
C THR A 4 21.21 -13.32 -2.81
N PRO A 5 22.23 -12.51 -3.13
CA PRO A 5 22.02 -11.12 -3.49
C PRO A 5 20.98 -10.94 -4.62
N GLU A 6 21.01 -11.80 -5.63
CA GLU A 6 20.11 -11.76 -6.79
C GLU A 6 18.66 -12.09 -6.40
N GLU A 7 18.47 -13.14 -5.58
CA GLU A 7 17.14 -13.50 -5.05
C GLU A 7 16.58 -12.38 -4.16
N THR A 8 17.44 -11.75 -3.35
CA THR A 8 17.06 -10.64 -2.47
C THR A 8 16.67 -9.41 -3.28
N GLU A 9 17.46 -9.07 -4.31
CA GLU A 9 17.17 -7.94 -5.19
C GLU A 9 15.87 -8.14 -5.97
N ALA A 10 15.67 -9.32 -6.54
CA ALA A 10 14.45 -9.65 -7.28
C ALA A 10 13.20 -9.59 -6.39
N GLY A 11 13.27 -10.17 -5.18
CA GLY A 11 12.17 -10.12 -4.22
C GLY A 11 11.87 -8.68 -3.74
N TYR A 12 12.91 -7.88 -3.53
CA TYR A 12 12.77 -6.50 -3.07
C TYR A 12 12.15 -5.59 -4.14
N ARG A 13 12.58 -5.71 -5.41
CA ARG A 13 12.07 -4.86 -6.50
C ARG A 13 10.58 -5.06 -6.80
N GLY A 14 10.04 -6.24 -6.52
CA GLY A 14 8.61 -6.55 -6.73
C GLY A 14 7.72 -6.32 -5.51
N SER A 15 8.27 -5.93 -4.37
CA SER A 15 7.52 -5.85 -3.10
C SER A 15 7.29 -4.42 -2.69
N ILE A 16 6.15 -4.18 -2.03
CA ILE A 16 5.90 -2.97 -1.24
C ILE A 16 5.38 -3.39 0.13
N SER A 17 6.03 -2.94 1.19
CA SER A 17 5.59 -3.22 2.55
C SER A 17 5.98 -2.08 3.47
N TYR A 18 5.02 -1.64 4.26
CA TYR A 18 5.19 -0.64 5.29
C TYR A 18 4.21 -0.90 6.42
N PHE A 19 4.47 -0.30 7.58
CA PHE A 19 3.57 -0.35 8.72
C PHE A 19 3.52 1.01 9.42
N GLY A 20 2.51 1.16 10.27
CA GLY A 20 2.25 2.36 11.05
C GLY A 20 0.77 2.39 11.44
N TRP A 21 0.29 3.57 11.83
CA TRP A 21 -1.11 3.78 12.18
C TRP A 21 -1.89 4.41 11.03
N TYR A 22 -3.21 4.42 11.14
CA TYR A 22 -4.08 5.00 10.12
C TYR A 22 -5.24 5.80 10.71
N GLU A 23 -5.70 6.77 9.93
CA GLU A 23 -6.94 7.53 10.15
C GLU A 23 -7.95 7.15 9.05
N VAL A 24 -9.24 7.06 9.42
CA VAL A 24 -10.34 6.82 8.47
C VAL A 24 -11.17 8.09 8.35
N ASP A 25 -11.15 8.69 7.17
CA ASP A 25 -12.05 9.76 6.76
C ASP A 25 -13.21 9.14 5.97
N ALA A 26 -14.26 8.75 6.69
CA ALA A 26 -15.42 8.09 6.11
C ALA A 26 -16.26 9.03 5.23
N GLU A 27 -16.26 10.33 5.51
CA GLU A 27 -17.01 11.33 4.73
C GLU A 27 -16.43 11.46 3.32
N ASN A 28 -15.11 11.46 3.20
CA ASN A 28 -14.42 11.55 1.91
C ASN A 28 -14.07 10.17 1.31
N GLY A 29 -14.35 9.08 2.01
CA GLY A 29 -14.06 7.72 1.54
C GLY A 29 -12.56 7.43 1.43
N VAL A 30 -11.76 7.95 2.36
CA VAL A 30 -10.29 7.84 2.36
C VAL A 30 -9.79 7.26 3.68
N ILE A 31 -8.82 6.36 3.58
CA ILE A 31 -7.95 5.94 4.69
C ILE A 31 -6.58 6.60 4.47
N ILE A 32 -6.02 7.20 5.51
CA ILE A 32 -4.68 7.81 5.48
C ILE A 32 -3.77 6.97 6.35
N HIS A 33 -2.85 6.22 5.74
CA HIS A 33 -1.81 5.51 6.50
C HIS A 33 -0.65 6.46 6.78
N ARG A 34 -0.19 6.52 8.03
CA ARG A 34 1.01 7.26 8.43
C ARG A 34 2.13 6.27 8.64
N VAL A 35 3.14 6.33 7.76
CA VAL A 35 4.18 5.30 7.67
C VAL A 35 5.21 5.49 8.79
N GLU A 36 5.34 4.50 9.66
CA GLU A 36 6.37 4.44 10.71
C GLU A 36 7.63 3.68 10.25
N GLY A 37 7.46 2.65 9.41
CA GLY A 37 8.57 1.88 8.85
C GLY A 37 8.21 1.30 7.50
N SER A 38 9.20 1.19 6.61
CA SER A 38 9.00 0.71 5.24
C SER A 38 10.23 -0.02 4.72
N ILE A 39 10.03 -0.99 3.83
CA ILE A 39 11.16 -1.52 3.06
C ILE A 39 11.75 -0.47 2.14
N PHE A 40 11.01 0.59 1.81
CA PHE A 40 11.49 1.78 1.11
C PHE A 40 11.66 2.94 2.10
N PRO A 41 12.89 3.23 2.58
CA PRO A 41 13.12 4.22 3.63
C PRO A 41 12.61 5.63 3.30
N ASN A 42 12.55 5.98 2.02
CA ASN A 42 12.01 7.27 1.57
C ASN A 42 10.50 7.44 1.80
N MET A 43 9.77 6.38 2.19
CA MET A 43 8.36 6.46 2.56
C MET A 43 8.15 6.69 4.07
N GLU A 44 9.18 6.52 4.90
CA GLU A 44 9.06 6.70 6.34
C GLU A 44 8.69 8.15 6.69
N GLY A 45 7.73 8.33 7.60
CA GLY A 45 7.16 9.63 7.96
C GLY A 45 6.18 10.22 6.92
N SER A 46 5.95 9.55 5.78
CA SER A 46 5.00 10.01 4.77
C SER A 46 3.56 9.59 5.05
N GLU A 47 2.62 10.30 4.43
CA GLU A 47 1.21 9.91 4.37
C GLU A 47 0.90 9.18 3.07
N GLN A 48 0.19 8.07 3.20
CA GLN A 48 -0.25 7.23 2.10
C GLN A 48 -1.79 7.21 2.07
N LYS A 49 -2.37 8.03 1.20
CA LYS A 49 -3.83 8.06 1.00
C LYS A 49 -4.30 6.82 0.25
N ARG A 50 -5.44 6.25 0.66
CA ARG A 50 -6.11 5.13 0.01
C ARG A 50 -7.60 5.42 -0.06
N PHE A 51 -8.17 5.51 -1.25
CA PHE A 51 -9.62 5.51 -1.41
C PHE A 51 -10.12 4.12 -1.06
N PHE A 52 -11.24 4.00 -0.35
CA PHE A 52 -11.75 2.70 0.04
C PHE A 52 -13.21 2.49 -0.37
N GLU A 53 -13.54 1.23 -0.62
CA GLU A 53 -14.92 0.78 -0.80
C GLU A 53 -15.11 -0.52 -0.01
N LEU A 54 -16.13 -0.56 0.84
CA LEU A 54 -16.47 -1.72 1.65
C LEU A 54 -17.80 -2.31 1.17
N LYS A 55 -17.79 -3.58 0.78
CA LYS A 55 -18.97 -4.34 0.33
C LYS A 55 -19.02 -5.68 1.04
N GLY A 56 -19.89 -5.79 2.05
CA GLY A 56 -19.99 -7.00 2.87
C GLY A 56 -18.69 -7.29 3.61
N ASP A 57 -18.05 -8.40 3.26
CA ASP A 57 -16.76 -8.86 3.79
C ASP A 57 -15.54 -8.40 2.95
N ARG A 58 -15.76 -7.69 1.84
CA ARG A 58 -14.70 -7.24 0.95
C ARG A 58 -14.38 -5.76 1.12
N LEU A 59 -13.08 -5.48 1.25
CA LEU A 59 -12.50 -4.14 1.25
C LEU A 59 -11.61 -3.96 0.03
N GLU A 60 -11.94 -2.98 -0.80
CA GLU A 60 -11.08 -2.50 -1.87
C GLU A 60 -10.37 -1.22 -1.42
N LEU A 61 -9.05 -1.16 -1.56
CA LEU A 61 -8.25 0.05 -1.37
C LEU A 61 -7.59 0.45 -2.70
N ARG A 62 -7.70 1.72 -3.07
CA ARG A 62 -7.09 2.29 -4.27
C ARG A 62 -6.11 3.40 -3.93
N THR A 63 -4.94 3.43 -4.55
CA THR A 63 -4.03 4.58 -4.42
C THR A 63 -4.56 5.78 -5.21
N PRO A 64 -4.11 7.02 -4.91
CA PRO A 64 -4.09 8.08 -5.91
C PRO A 64 -3.39 7.61 -7.18
N THR A 65 -3.72 8.21 -8.31
CA THR A 65 -3.01 7.92 -9.55
C THR A 65 -1.56 8.41 -9.46
N PHE A 66 -0.65 7.62 -10.02
CA PHE A 66 0.77 7.94 -10.11
C PHE A 66 1.30 7.52 -11.47
N LYS A 67 2.46 8.07 -11.85
CA LYS A 67 3.13 7.67 -13.09
C LYS A 67 4.01 6.44 -12.84
N MET A 68 3.83 5.42 -13.66
CA MET A 68 4.67 4.21 -13.69
C MET A 68 4.96 3.90 -15.15
N ASP A 69 6.24 3.81 -15.52
CA ASP A 69 6.69 3.55 -16.90
C ASP A 69 6.07 4.47 -17.97
N GLY A 70 5.80 5.72 -17.61
CA GLY A 70 5.19 6.72 -18.49
C GLY A 70 3.66 6.68 -18.54
N GLU A 71 3.03 5.66 -17.97
CA GLU A 71 1.57 5.50 -17.88
C GLU A 71 1.04 6.05 -16.56
N ILE A 72 -0.21 6.53 -16.57
CA ILE A 72 -0.93 6.92 -15.35
C ILE A 72 -1.69 5.71 -14.85
N VAL A 73 -1.28 5.19 -13.70
CA VAL A 73 -1.85 3.98 -13.09
C VAL A 73 -2.27 4.26 -11.64
N HIS A 74 -2.99 3.32 -11.03
CA HIS A 74 -3.21 3.27 -9.59
C HIS A 74 -3.12 1.82 -9.12
N GLY A 75 -2.74 1.62 -7.86
CA GLY A 75 -2.73 0.29 -7.25
C GLY A 75 -4.08 -0.04 -6.64
N ILE A 76 -4.47 -1.32 -6.71
CA ILE A 76 -5.67 -1.87 -6.07
C ILE A 76 -5.24 -2.97 -5.09
N LEU A 77 -5.70 -2.88 -3.84
CA LEU A 77 -5.60 -3.96 -2.86
C LEU A 77 -7.00 -4.46 -2.54
N LEU A 78 -7.24 -5.75 -2.78
CA LEU A 78 -8.50 -6.42 -2.44
C LEU A 78 -8.29 -7.30 -1.23
N TRP A 79 -9.06 -7.05 -0.18
CA TRP A 79 -9.06 -7.80 1.06
C TRP A 79 -10.41 -8.46 1.26
N GLU A 80 -10.39 -9.67 1.80
CA GLU A 80 -11.59 -10.38 2.26
C GLU A 80 -11.43 -10.66 3.76
N ARG A 81 -12.45 -10.35 4.54
CA ARG A 81 -12.46 -10.60 5.99
C ARG A 81 -12.46 -12.11 6.24
N ILE A 82 -11.44 -12.59 6.95
CA ILE A 82 -11.42 -13.97 7.44
C ILE A 82 -12.44 -14.10 8.60
N PRO A 83 -13.28 -15.16 8.63
CA PRO A 83 -14.27 -15.39 9.68
C PRO A 83 -13.72 -15.45 11.11
#